data_AF-A0A9J7N943-F1
#
_entry.id   AF-A0A9J7N943-F1
#
_cell.length_a   1.000
_cell.length_b   1.000
_cell.length_c   1.000
_cell.angle_alpha   90.00
_cell.angle_beta   90.00
_cell.angle_gamma   90.00
#
_symmetry.space_group_name_H-M   'P 1'
#
loop_
_entity.id
_entity.type
_entity.pdbx_description
1 polymer ?
#
loop_
_entity_poly.entity_id
_entity_poly.type
_entity_poly.pdbx_seq_one_letter_code
_entity_poly.pdbx_strand_id
1 'polypeptide(L)'
;MGSPGLAVDGNRSPQRASRFCTKTSQEDDPYWYVDLGYSVTVDHVTIVNRQDFLIEKITPFDVHVGDRTDVTKNPMCGGHHRFCLTDTEHVVHCRGMRGRYVGIRLPGKKRTLSLCEVEVYAATNIAWGKPTVQSDVAYNGVASRATDGCRDPDWNSACCTSTPCQSNPWLRVDLGTEVSVKWVVIINRQGKTRRRLNRFELYIGNEERVDRNQRCGDVIYIPTNKNKIATNCNGIRGRYVGIRLPGNSRTLSICEVEVYEGTVTRKRTSEVRSTEGQDCEEHQAGDTWLSDDGEKNCICEMNQTVCYEVICGESGEDKPFLGKDGLWTCPEPAAEEEESGTVTGKRTSEVRGTEGQDCGEHQAGDTWLSDDGEKNCICEMNQTVCYEVICGESGEDKPFLGKDGLWTCPEPAAEEEESD
;
A
#
# COMPACT_ATOMS: atom_id res chain seq x y z
N MET A 1 -28.98 5.95 3.45
CA MET A 1 -27.63 6.32 2.95
C MET A 1 -26.62 5.51 3.74
N GLY A 2 -25.56 5.01 3.11
CA GLY A 2 -24.44 4.38 3.84
C GLY A 2 -23.47 5.47 4.31
N SER A 3 -22.85 5.31 5.48
CA SER A 3 -21.86 6.28 5.97
C SER A 3 -20.69 6.40 4.98
N PRO A 4 -20.22 7.61 4.63
CA PRO A 4 -19.09 7.78 3.71
C PRO A 4 -17.78 7.21 4.25
N GLY A 5 -17.64 7.07 5.58
CA GLY A 5 -16.47 6.47 6.21
C GLY A 5 -16.31 4.97 5.96
N LEU A 6 -17.35 4.28 5.45
CA LEU A 6 -17.25 2.86 5.10
C LEU A 6 -16.30 2.60 3.94
N ALA A 7 -15.99 3.59 3.11
CA ALA A 7 -15.01 3.42 2.03
C ALA A 7 -13.56 3.51 2.52
N VAL A 8 -13.30 3.78 3.79
CA VAL A 8 -11.95 3.93 4.34
C VAL A 8 -11.84 3.24 5.71
N ASP A 9 -12.64 2.19 5.93
CA ASP A 9 -12.75 1.53 7.24
C ASP A 9 -11.77 0.34 7.40
N GLY A 10 -11.11 -0.09 6.31
CA GLY A 10 -10.20 -1.22 6.25
C GLY A 10 -10.90 -2.56 6.00
N ASN A 11 -12.16 -2.56 5.58
CA ASN A 11 -12.96 -3.74 5.26
C ASN A 11 -13.21 -3.87 3.76
N ARG A 12 -12.31 -4.59 3.10
CA ARG A 12 -12.38 -4.83 1.66
C ARG A 12 -13.42 -5.88 1.25
N SER A 13 -14.39 -6.21 2.10
CA SER A 13 -15.34 -7.29 1.81
C SER A 13 -16.43 -6.79 0.86
N PRO A 14 -16.53 -7.34 -0.38
CA PRO A 14 -17.56 -6.91 -1.31
C PRO A 14 -18.91 -7.61 -1.04
N GLN A 15 -18.99 -8.50 -0.04
CA GLN A 15 -20.14 -9.37 0.21
C GLN A 15 -21.25 -8.70 1.04
N ARG A 16 -22.48 -8.73 0.50
CA ARG A 16 -23.73 -8.13 1.04
C ARG A 16 -23.70 -6.60 1.15
N ALA A 17 -23.89 -5.99 -0.02
CA ALA A 17 -23.83 -4.59 -0.43
C ALA A 17 -24.58 -3.50 0.37
N SER A 18 -24.92 -3.64 1.65
CA SER A 18 -25.58 -2.55 2.39
C SER A 18 -24.99 -2.14 3.73
N ARG A 19 -24.07 -2.93 4.33
CA ARG A 19 -23.47 -2.55 5.63
C ARG A 19 -22.03 -2.08 5.56
N PHE A 20 -21.26 -2.53 4.58
CA PHE A 20 -19.81 -2.29 4.50
C PHE A 20 -19.42 -1.40 3.32
N CYS A 21 -20.40 -0.88 2.56
CA CYS A 21 -20.13 0.01 1.44
C CYS A 21 -20.89 1.32 1.65
N THR A 22 -20.27 2.41 1.23
CA THR A 22 -20.90 3.71 1.11
C THR A 22 -22.03 3.65 0.09
N LYS A 23 -23.01 4.55 0.20
CA LYS A 23 -24.08 4.67 -0.80
C LYS A 23 -24.68 6.06 -0.79
N THR A 24 -24.59 6.76 -1.92
CA THR A 24 -25.28 8.04 -2.14
C THR A 24 -26.78 7.86 -2.35
N SER A 25 -27.53 8.95 -2.36
CA SER A 25 -28.87 8.94 -2.94
C SER A 25 -28.79 8.79 -4.46
N GLN A 26 -29.95 8.55 -5.09
CA GLN A 26 -30.02 8.71 -6.53
C GLN A 26 -29.98 10.20 -6.87
N GLU A 27 -28.92 10.64 -7.52
CA GLU A 27 -28.67 12.04 -7.86
C GLU A 27 -27.86 12.17 -9.15
N ASP A 28 -27.69 13.40 -9.63
CA ASP A 28 -26.88 13.70 -10.80
C ASP A 28 -25.42 13.90 -10.37
N ASP A 29 -24.48 13.29 -11.10
CA ASP A 29 -23.04 13.35 -10.85
C ASP A 29 -22.58 13.11 -9.38
N PRO A 30 -23.06 12.05 -8.69
CA PRO A 30 -22.65 11.79 -7.31
C PRO A 30 -21.14 11.62 -7.19
N TYR A 31 -20.58 12.08 -6.07
CA TYR A 31 -19.16 11.96 -5.78
C TYR A 31 -18.92 11.57 -4.32
N TRP A 32 -17.72 11.08 -4.07
CA TRP A 32 -17.17 10.81 -2.75
C TRP A 32 -15.72 11.31 -2.73
N TYR A 33 -15.20 11.70 -1.57
CA TYR A 33 -13.78 12.02 -1.45
C TYR A 33 -13.23 11.72 -0.06
N VAL A 34 -11.92 11.60 0.00
CA VAL A 34 -11.14 11.56 1.23
C VAL A 34 -10.23 12.78 1.31
N ASP A 35 -10.16 13.38 2.49
CA ASP A 35 -9.14 14.37 2.87
C ASP A 35 -7.98 13.62 3.53
N LEU A 36 -6.80 13.68 2.91
CA LEU A 36 -5.58 13.04 3.40
C LEU A 36 -4.90 13.81 4.54
N GLY A 37 -5.43 14.99 4.89
CA GLY A 37 -4.91 15.91 5.90
C GLY A 37 -3.82 16.85 5.36
N TYR A 38 -2.98 16.36 4.45
CA TYR A 38 -1.93 17.13 3.77
C TYR A 38 -1.76 16.66 2.32
N SER A 39 -1.10 17.48 1.50
CA SER A 39 -0.86 17.15 0.09
C SER A 39 0.21 16.09 -0.04
N VAL A 40 -0.11 14.97 -0.68
CA VAL A 40 0.82 13.86 -0.93
C VAL A 40 0.92 13.57 -2.42
N THR A 41 2.05 12.98 -2.81
CA THR A 41 2.20 12.34 -4.13
C THR A 41 1.39 11.05 -4.11
N VAL A 42 0.45 10.89 -5.03
CA VAL A 42 -0.39 9.69 -5.18
C VAL A 42 0.17 8.83 -6.32
N ASP A 43 0.63 7.63 -5.97
CA ASP A 43 1.10 6.62 -6.91
C ASP A 43 -0.10 5.96 -7.60
N HIS A 44 -1.00 5.38 -6.81
CA HIS A 44 -2.23 4.77 -7.30
C HIS A 44 -3.37 4.84 -6.27
N VAL A 45 -4.60 4.71 -6.78
CA VAL A 45 -5.82 4.58 -5.99
C VAL A 45 -6.44 3.22 -6.29
N THR A 46 -6.64 2.39 -5.27
CA THR A 46 -7.37 1.13 -5.39
C THR A 46 -8.79 1.30 -4.91
N ILE A 47 -9.75 0.88 -5.74
CA ILE A 47 -11.18 0.99 -5.46
C ILE A 47 -11.77 -0.41 -5.42
N VAL A 48 -12.38 -0.76 -4.30
CA VAL A 48 -13.19 -1.98 -4.15
C VAL A 48 -14.65 -1.59 -4.31
N ASN A 49 -15.29 -2.10 -5.35
CA ASN A 49 -16.71 -1.89 -5.60
C ASN A 49 -17.55 -3.06 -5.03
N ARG A 50 -18.86 -2.88 -5.00
CA ARG A 50 -19.80 -3.95 -4.69
C ARG A 50 -19.69 -5.06 -5.74
N GLN A 51 -19.65 -6.32 -5.30
CA GLN A 51 -19.60 -7.48 -6.18
C GLN A 51 -20.97 -8.17 -6.24
N ASP A 52 -21.94 -7.49 -6.85
CA ASP A 52 -23.25 -8.05 -7.17
C ASP A 52 -23.70 -7.64 -8.58
N PHE A 53 -24.92 -7.99 -8.96
CA PHE A 53 -25.48 -7.74 -10.30
C PHE A 53 -25.58 -6.24 -10.68
N LEU A 54 -25.11 -5.32 -9.82
CA LEU A 54 -25.05 -3.89 -10.05
C LEU A 54 -23.60 -3.35 -10.11
N ILE A 55 -22.58 -4.22 -10.21
CA ILE A 55 -21.17 -3.80 -10.24
C ILE A 55 -20.88 -2.80 -11.36
N GLU A 56 -21.50 -2.98 -12.53
CA GLU A 56 -21.34 -2.11 -13.70
C GLU A 56 -21.96 -0.72 -13.50
N LYS A 57 -22.80 -0.52 -12.47
CA LYS A 57 -23.43 0.79 -12.19
C LYS A 57 -22.47 1.83 -11.65
N ILE A 58 -21.21 1.51 -11.41
CA ILE A 58 -20.17 2.52 -11.15
C ILE A 58 -19.48 2.98 -12.45
N THR A 59 -19.80 2.39 -13.61
CA THR A 59 -19.11 2.70 -14.88
C THR A 59 -19.86 3.76 -15.71
N PRO A 60 -19.17 4.72 -16.37
CA PRO A 60 -17.80 5.14 -16.11
C PRO A 60 -17.71 5.97 -14.82
N PHE A 61 -16.54 5.99 -14.18
CA PHE A 61 -16.24 6.88 -13.06
C PHE A 61 -14.91 7.60 -13.27
N ASP A 62 -14.72 8.69 -12.54
CA ASP A 62 -13.57 9.57 -12.63
C ASP A 62 -12.86 9.61 -11.27
N VAL A 63 -11.53 9.52 -11.29
CA VAL A 63 -10.70 9.77 -10.10
C VAL A 63 -10.06 11.14 -10.24
N HIS A 64 -10.16 11.97 -9.22
CA HIS A 64 -9.61 13.32 -9.18
C HIS A 64 -8.63 13.46 -8.02
N VAL A 65 -7.48 14.08 -8.25
CA VAL A 65 -6.45 14.32 -7.23
C VAL A 65 -6.02 15.78 -7.25
N GLY A 66 -6.05 16.46 -6.11
CA GLY A 66 -5.59 17.84 -6.00
C GLY A 66 -5.89 18.48 -4.64
N ASP A 67 -5.61 19.77 -4.50
CA ASP A 67 -5.75 20.48 -3.21
C ASP A 67 -7.07 21.25 -3.05
N ARG A 68 -7.97 21.20 -4.03
CA ARG A 68 -9.30 21.85 -3.92
C ARG A 68 -10.28 20.95 -3.21
N THR A 69 -11.06 21.55 -2.30
CA THR A 69 -12.17 20.91 -1.59
C THR A 69 -13.33 20.53 -2.52
N ASP A 70 -13.56 21.30 -3.58
CA ASP A 70 -14.41 20.89 -4.70
C ASP A 70 -13.63 19.92 -5.59
N VAL A 71 -13.67 18.64 -5.22
CA VAL A 71 -12.85 17.59 -5.84
C VAL A 71 -13.12 17.41 -7.33
N THR A 72 -14.30 17.79 -7.81
CA THR A 72 -14.66 17.69 -9.23
C THR A 72 -13.89 18.67 -10.12
N LYS A 73 -13.29 19.71 -9.50
CA LYS A 73 -12.44 20.70 -10.17
C LYS A 73 -10.95 20.38 -10.08
N ASN A 74 -10.57 19.30 -9.39
CA ASN A 74 -9.19 18.82 -9.41
C ASN A 74 -8.92 18.07 -10.72
N PRO A 75 -7.66 17.99 -11.17
CA PRO A 75 -7.29 17.21 -12.36
C PRO A 75 -7.70 15.74 -12.23
N MET A 76 -8.08 15.13 -13.35
CA MET A 76 -8.40 13.70 -13.41
C MET A 76 -7.13 12.86 -13.46
N CYS A 77 -7.11 11.79 -12.68
CA CYS A 77 -6.10 10.75 -12.70
C CYS A 77 -6.48 9.69 -13.73
N GLY A 78 -5.70 9.55 -14.80
CA GLY A 78 -5.84 8.46 -15.80
C GLY A 78 -7.08 8.50 -16.71
N GLY A 79 -7.95 9.52 -16.63
CA GLY A 79 -9.14 9.65 -17.48
C GLY A 79 -10.40 8.97 -16.90
N HIS A 80 -11.29 8.50 -17.78
CA HIS A 80 -12.50 7.76 -17.40
C HIS A 80 -12.19 6.28 -17.15
N HIS A 81 -12.59 5.77 -15.99
CA HIS A 81 -12.36 4.40 -15.56
C HIS A 81 -13.63 3.56 -15.63
N ARG A 82 -13.45 2.24 -15.66
CA ARG A 82 -14.55 1.27 -15.80
C ARG A 82 -14.29 0.04 -14.94
N PHE A 83 -15.33 -0.44 -14.26
CA PHE A 83 -15.36 -1.79 -13.71
C PHE A 83 -15.92 -2.76 -14.75
N CYS A 84 -15.20 -3.85 -14.98
CA CYS A 84 -15.67 -5.03 -15.69
C CYS A 84 -16.40 -5.97 -14.72
N LEU A 85 -17.26 -6.85 -15.26
CA LEU A 85 -18.04 -7.79 -14.45
C LEU A 85 -17.19 -8.79 -13.65
N THR A 86 -15.95 -9.01 -14.10
CA THR A 86 -14.98 -9.91 -13.47
C THR A 86 -14.13 -9.23 -12.40
N ASP A 87 -14.17 -7.89 -12.31
CA ASP A 87 -13.29 -7.15 -11.43
C ASP A 87 -13.71 -7.35 -9.97
N THR A 88 -12.73 -7.67 -9.13
CA THR A 88 -12.88 -7.67 -7.67
C THR A 88 -12.50 -6.31 -7.08
N GLU A 89 -11.57 -5.61 -7.75
CA GLU A 89 -11.16 -4.24 -7.48
C GLU A 89 -10.70 -3.57 -8.78
N HIS A 90 -10.50 -2.25 -8.74
CA HIS A 90 -9.92 -1.50 -9.83
C HIS A 90 -8.78 -0.62 -9.32
N VAL A 91 -7.61 -0.72 -9.95
CA VAL A 91 -6.42 0.07 -9.61
C VAL A 91 -6.26 1.18 -10.63
N VAL A 92 -6.25 2.42 -10.15
CA VAL A 92 -6.09 3.62 -10.95
C VAL A 92 -4.71 4.20 -10.69
N HIS A 93 -3.81 4.09 -11.66
CA HIS A 93 -2.45 4.64 -11.55
C HIS A 93 -2.44 6.15 -11.80
N CYS A 94 -2.05 6.91 -10.79
CA CYS A 94 -2.02 8.38 -10.80
C CYS A 94 -0.67 8.98 -11.14
N ARG A 95 0.36 8.16 -11.39
CA ARG A 95 1.65 8.61 -11.95
C ARG A 95 2.26 9.78 -11.15
N GLY A 96 2.11 9.76 -9.83
CA GLY A 96 2.68 10.77 -8.93
C GLY A 96 1.92 12.09 -8.87
N MET A 97 0.64 12.14 -9.24
CA MET A 97 -0.19 13.34 -9.04
C MET A 97 -0.16 13.79 -7.56
N ARG A 98 0.02 15.08 -7.32
CA ARG A 98 0.03 15.65 -5.97
C ARG A 98 -1.34 16.21 -5.59
N GLY A 99 -1.79 15.91 -4.38
CA GLY A 99 -3.03 16.48 -3.84
C GLY A 99 -3.32 16.06 -2.41
N ARG A 100 -4.05 16.92 -1.69
CA ARG A 100 -4.63 16.63 -0.37
C ARG A 100 -5.94 15.85 -0.46
N TYR A 101 -6.71 16.04 -1.53
CA TYR A 101 -8.02 15.42 -1.71
C TYR A 101 -7.98 14.42 -2.86
N VAL A 102 -8.49 13.22 -2.62
CA VAL A 102 -8.76 12.21 -3.65
C VAL A 102 -10.26 12.02 -3.76
N GLY A 103 -10.82 12.35 -4.92
CA GLY A 103 -12.25 12.28 -5.20
C GLY A 103 -12.58 11.21 -6.23
N ILE A 104 -13.69 10.50 -6.02
CA ILE A 104 -14.29 9.58 -6.99
C ILE A 104 -15.62 10.18 -7.40
N ARG A 105 -15.77 10.49 -8.69
CA ARG A 105 -16.99 11.06 -9.27
C ARG A 105 -17.62 10.06 -10.21
N LEU A 106 -18.95 9.98 -10.17
CA LEU A 106 -19.75 9.11 -11.02
C LEU A 106 -20.61 9.94 -11.98
N PRO A 107 -20.09 10.35 -13.14
CA PRO A 107 -20.82 11.22 -14.06
C PRO A 107 -22.09 10.56 -14.62
N GLY A 108 -23.12 11.39 -14.79
CA GLY A 108 -24.40 11.03 -15.39
C GLY A 108 -25.60 11.36 -14.53
N LYS A 109 -26.77 11.30 -15.14
CA LYS A 109 -28.05 11.60 -14.47
C LYS A 109 -28.56 10.42 -13.65
N LYS A 110 -29.16 10.70 -12.49
CA LYS A 110 -29.84 9.73 -11.63
C LYS A 110 -28.98 8.49 -11.32
N ARG A 111 -27.70 8.71 -11.03
CA ARG A 111 -26.72 7.70 -10.65
C ARG A 111 -26.74 7.47 -9.15
N THR A 112 -26.14 6.37 -8.71
CA THR A 112 -25.90 6.07 -7.29
C THR A 112 -24.48 5.55 -7.16
N LEU A 113 -23.65 6.28 -6.41
CA LEU A 113 -22.27 5.88 -6.14
C LEU A 113 -22.25 4.97 -4.91
N SER A 114 -21.55 3.84 -5.04
CA SER A 114 -21.35 2.85 -3.99
C SER A 114 -19.90 2.42 -4.00
N LEU A 115 -19.20 2.58 -2.88
CA LEU A 115 -17.77 2.26 -2.73
C LEU A 115 -17.62 1.42 -1.48
N CYS A 116 -16.99 0.25 -1.58
CA CYS A 116 -16.78 -0.64 -0.44
C CYS A 116 -15.44 -0.40 0.23
N GLU A 117 -14.40 -0.05 -0.52
CA GLU A 117 -13.14 0.46 0.03
C GLU A 117 -12.46 1.34 -1.03
N VAL A 118 -11.74 2.36 -0.59
CA VAL A 118 -10.91 3.25 -1.38
C VAL A 118 -9.59 3.42 -0.64
N GLU A 119 -8.52 3.04 -1.32
CA GLU A 119 -7.18 3.02 -0.75
C GLU A 119 -6.28 3.92 -1.60
N VAL A 120 -5.60 4.86 -0.95
CA VAL A 120 -4.71 5.80 -1.62
C VAL A 120 -3.27 5.46 -1.24
N TYR A 121 -2.47 5.14 -2.24
CA TYR A 121 -1.07 4.77 -2.06
C TYR A 121 -0.16 5.87 -2.59
N ALA A 122 0.86 6.22 -1.81
CA ALA A 122 1.83 7.25 -2.15
C ALA A 122 3.12 6.68 -2.76
N ALA A 123 3.25 5.36 -2.80
CA ALA A 123 4.44 4.65 -3.26
C ALA A 123 4.05 3.32 -3.91
N THR A 124 4.97 2.78 -4.70
CA THR A 124 4.83 1.49 -5.37
C THR A 124 5.07 0.33 -4.41
N ASN A 125 4.30 -0.76 -4.57
CA ASN A 125 4.50 -2.00 -3.81
C ASN A 125 5.73 -2.75 -4.35
N ILE A 126 6.81 -2.79 -3.56
CA ILE A 126 8.05 -3.48 -3.94
C ILE A 126 8.03 -4.99 -3.70
N ALA A 127 6.98 -5.52 -3.06
CA ALA A 127 6.80 -6.97 -2.88
C ALA A 127 6.12 -7.65 -4.08
N TRP A 128 5.54 -6.89 -5.02
CA TRP A 128 4.83 -7.47 -6.15
C TRP A 128 5.76 -8.35 -7.01
N GLY A 129 5.32 -9.58 -7.28
CA GLY A 129 6.05 -10.58 -8.06
C GLY A 129 7.27 -11.17 -7.37
N LYS A 130 7.55 -10.79 -6.11
CA LYS A 130 8.78 -11.21 -5.43
C LYS A 130 8.74 -12.68 -5.01
N PRO A 131 9.91 -13.36 -4.97
CA PRO A 131 10.00 -14.72 -4.48
C PRO A 131 9.50 -14.82 -3.03
N THR A 132 8.56 -15.74 -2.82
CA THR A 132 7.93 -15.93 -1.51
C THR A 132 7.97 -17.39 -1.14
N VAL A 133 8.38 -17.68 0.09
CA VAL A 133 8.44 -19.03 0.67
C VAL A 133 7.67 -19.08 1.99
N GLN A 134 7.11 -20.23 2.32
CA GLN A 134 6.39 -20.42 3.57
C GLN A 134 6.76 -21.75 4.21
N SER A 135 6.44 -21.91 5.49
CA SER A 135 6.87 -23.07 6.29
C SER A 135 6.38 -24.41 5.75
N ASP A 136 5.16 -24.47 5.21
CA ASP A 136 4.61 -25.63 4.50
C ASP A 136 3.34 -25.23 3.71
N VAL A 137 2.87 -26.03 2.75
CA VAL A 137 1.74 -25.72 1.85
C VAL A 137 0.55 -26.63 2.13
N ALA A 138 -0.65 -26.04 2.26
CA ALA A 138 -1.90 -26.78 2.33
C ALA A 138 -2.96 -26.20 1.39
N TYR A 139 -3.90 -27.04 0.95
CA TYR A 139 -5.07 -26.64 0.16
C TYR A 139 -4.74 -25.82 -1.10
N ASN A 140 -3.59 -26.09 -1.75
CA ASN A 140 -3.06 -25.32 -2.88
C ASN A 140 -2.85 -23.82 -2.61
N GLY A 141 -2.79 -23.41 -1.35
CA GLY A 141 -2.44 -22.05 -0.95
C GLY A 141 -0.93 -21.83 -0.97
N VAL A 142 -0.35 -21.87 -2.18
CA VAL A 142 1.10 -21.70 -2.40
C VAL A 142 1.57 -20.30 -1.99
N ALA A 143 2.84 -20.19 -1.59
CA ALA A 143 3.41 -18.97 -1.00
C ALA A 143 3.43 -17.77 -1.96
N SER A 144 3.59 -18.01 -3.27
CA SER A 144 3.62 -16.94 -4.30
C SER A 144 2.35 -16.11 -4.37
N ARG A 145 1.22 -16.64 -3.86
CA ARG A 145 -0.04 -15.90 -3.77
C ARG A 145 -0.01 -14.72 -2.80
N ALA A 146 0.96 -14.66 -1.92
CA ALA A 146 1.10 -13.51 -1.02
C ALA A 146 1.69 -12.28 -1.72
N THR A 147 2.14 -12.40 -2.96
CA THR A 147 2.84 -11.33 -3.70
C THR A 147 2.44 -11.32 -5.17
N ASP A 148 1.29 -11.88 -5.53
CA ASP A 148 0.85 -12.01 -6.93
C ASP A 148 0.00 -10.82 -7.40
N GLY A 149 -0.31 -9.87 -6.51
CA GLY A 149 -1.18 -8.73 -6.78
C GLY A 149 -2.67 -9.07 -6.65
N CYS A 150 -3.05 -10.32 -6.37
CA CYS A 150 -4.44 -10.67 -6.13
C CYS A 150 -4.83 -10.39 -4.68
N ARG A 151 -5.53 -9.27 -4.50
CA ARG A 151 -5.90 -8.80 -3.16
C ARG A 151 -7.25 -9.32 -2.66
N ASP A 152 -7.93 -10.25 -3.34
CA ASP A 152 -9.27 -10.69 -2.91
C ASP A 152 -9.21 -11.50 -1.60
N PRO A 153 -9.88 -11.05 -0.52
CA PRO A 153 -9.83 -11.74 0.76
C PRO A 153 -10.68 -13.04 0.79
N ASP A 154 -11.49 -13.32 -0.24
CA ASP A 154 -12.22 -14.59 -0.37
C ASP A 154 -11.28 -15.74 -0.72
N TRP A 155 -11.42 -16.83 0.03
CA TRP A 155 -10.69 -18.06 -0.20
C TRP A 155 -10.96 -18.68 -1.57
N ASN A 156 -12.19 -18.57 -2.05
CA ASN A 156 -12.60 -19.19 -3.31
C ASN A 156 -12.04 -18.47 -4.53
N SER A 157 -11.54 -17.25 -4.36
CA SER A 157 -10.87 -16.47 -5.42
C SER A 157 -9.45 -16.96 -5.70
N ALA A 158 -8.96 -17.94 -4.92
CA ALA A 158 -7.64 -18.54 -5.09
C ALA A 158 -6.46 -17.56 -4.91
N CYS A 159 -6.68 -16.46 -4.18
CA CYS A 159 -5.66 -15.43 -3.93
C CYS A 159 -4.95 -15.60 -2.58
N CYS A 160 -5.42 -16.50 -1.72
CA CYS A 160 -4.81 -16.68 -0.41
C CYS A 160 -3.84 -17.86 -0.34
N THR A 161 -2.74 -17.64 0.37
CA THR A 161 -1.82 -18.67 0.88
C THR A 161 -2.49 -19.51 1.98
N SER A 162 -1.95 -20.71 2.23
CA SER A 162 -2.32 -21.49 3.41
C SER A 162 -1.23 -22.47 3.78
N THR A 163 -0.88 -22.47 5.05
CA THR A 163 -0.10 -23.56 5.65
C THR A 163 -1.02 -24.66 6.19
N PRO A 164 -0.53 -25.87 6.46
CA PRO A 164 -1.22 -26.81 7.33
C PRO A 164 -1.30 -26.28 8.77
N CYS A 165 -2.04 -26.99 9.61
CA CYS A 165 -2.06 -26.77 11.05
C CYS A 165 -0.73 -27.24 11.65
N GLN A 166 0.11 -26.32 12.12
CA GLN A 166 1.45 -26.60 12.62
C GLN A 166 1.89 -25.61 13.72
N SER A 167 3.07 -25.84 14.31
CA SER A 167 3.64 -24.93 15.31
C SER A 167 4.43 -23.82 14.63
N ASN A 168 4.19 -22.57 15.05
CA ASN A 168 4.89 -21.37 14.58
C ASN A 168 5.01 -21.24 13.04
N PRO A 169 3.92 -21.40 12.25
CA PRO A 169 4.02 -21.24 10.80
C PRO A 169 4.48 -19.83 10.43
N TRP A 170 5.17 -19.73 9.30
CA TRP A 170 5.79 -18.50 8.83
C TRP A 170 5.75 -18.39 7.31
N LEU A 171 5.83 -17.16 6.81
CA LEU A 171 5.99 -16.80 5.40
C LEU A 171 7.06 -15.73 5.29
N ARG A 172 7.87 -15.76 4.23
CA ARG A 172 8.96 -14.81 3.97
C ARG A 172 8.92 -14.37 2.52
N VAL A 173 8.92 -13.07 2.30
CA VAL A 173 9.13 -12.42 1.02
C VAL A 173 10.61 -12.03 0.89
N ASP A 174 11.22 -12.35 -0.24
CA ASP A 174 12.57 -11.90 -0.62
C ASP A 174 12.47 -10.70 -1.57
N LEU A 175 12.82 -9.50 -1.10
CA LEU A 175 12.75 -8.27 -1.90
C LEU A 175 13.83 -8.22 -2.99
N GLY A 176 14.84 -9.09 -2.92
CA GLY A 176 15.98 -9.18 -3.84
C GLY A 176 17.20 -8.40 -3.34
N THR A 177 16.99 -7.20 -2.80
CA THR A 177 18.03 -6.32 -2.24
C THR A 177 17.66 -5.83 -0.86
N GLU A 178 18.65 -5.38 -0.09
CA GLU A 178 18.38 -4.69 1.18
C GLU A 178 17.77 -3.31 0.90
N VAL A 179 16.64 -3.04 1.54
CA VAL A 179 15.88 -1.79 1.38
C VAL A 179 15.40 -1.26 2.73
N SER A 180 15.07 0.03 2.78
CA SER A 180 14.48 0.67 3.97
C SER A 180 12.97 0.50 3.98
N VAL A 181 12.48 -0.53 4.68
CA VAL A 181 11.06 -0.87 4.70
C VAL A 181 10.29 0.06 5.64
N LYS A 182 9.44 0.93 5.08
CA LYS A 182 8.62 1.87 5.84
C LYS A 182 7.26 1.30 6.19
N TRP A 183 6.56 0.68 5.25
CA TRP A 183 5.25 0.10 5.50
C TRP A 183 5.18 -1.34 5.03
N VAL A 184 4.54 -2.18 5.84
CA VAL A 184 4.11 -3.53 5.45
C VAL A 184 2.59 -3.60 5.59
N VAL A 185 1.93 -3.95 4.50
CA VAL A 185 0.48 -4.11 4.45
C VAL A 185 0.16 -5.59 4.31
N ILE A 186 -0.68 -6.08 5.21
CA ILE A 186 -1.15 -7.47 5.21
C ILE A 186 -2.64 -7.51 4.93
N ILE A 187 -3.02 -8.22 3.87
CA ILE A 187 -4.40 -8.55 3.56
C ILE A 187 -4.68 -9.97 4.05
N ASN A 188 -5.61 -10.09 4.98
CA ASN A 188 -6.04 -11.32 5.61
C ASN A 188 -7.27 -11.90 4.92
N ARG A 189 -7.43 -13.20 5.07
CA ARG A 189 -8.60 -13.93 4.60
C ARG A 189 -9.87 -13.50 5.35
N GLN A 190 -10.95 -13.27 4.61
CA GLN A 190 -12.25 -12.93 5.19
C GLN A 190 -13.00 -14.14 5.80
N GLY A 191 -14.16 -13.85 6.40
CA GLY A 191 -15.08 -14.87 6.91
C GLY A 191 -14.74 -15.36 8.33
N LYS A 192 -15.13 -16.60 8.64
CA LYS A 192 -14.95 -17.22 9.98
C LYS A 192 -13.48 -17.53 10.31
N THR A 193 -12.63 -17.54 9.29
CA THR A 193 -11.22 -17.91 9.36
C THR A 193 -10.31 -16.72 9.71
N ARG A 194 -10.82 -15.47 9.60
CA ARG A 194 -10.05 -14.23 9.83
C ARG A 194 -9.23 -14.24 11.13
N ARG A 195 -9.80 -14.80 12.21
CA ARG A 195 -9.20 -14.87 13.55
C ARG A 195 -7.92 -15.71 13.62
N ARG A 196 -7.65 -16.55 12.61
CA ARG A 196 -6.48 -17.43 12.60
C ARG A 196 -5.17 -16.64 12.55
N LEU A 197 -5.16 -15.48 11.90
CA LEU A 197 -3.99 -14.63 11.78
C LEU A 197 -3.73 -13.78 13.04
N ASN A 198 -4.65 -13.72 14.00
CA ASN A 198 -4.45 -12.92 15.22
C ASN A 198 -3.15 -13.27 15.92
N ARG A 199 -2.45 -12.25 16.45
CA ARG A 199 -1.17 -12.39 17.15
C ARG A 199 -0.05 -12.85 16.24
N PHE A 200 0.02 -12.31 15.02
CA PHE A 200 1.16 -12.50 14.16
C PHE A 200 2.24 -11.45 14.46
N GLU A 201 3.45 -11.70 13.99
CA GLU A 201 4.61 -10.86 14.19
C GLU A 201 5.27 -10.61 12.83
N LEU A 202 5.74 -9.38 12.61
CA LEU A 202 6.50 -9.00 11.42
C LEU A 202 7.99 -8.91 11.76
N TYR A 203 8.82 -9.30 10.80
CA TYR A 203 10.27 -9.32 10.92
C TYR A 203 10.92 -8.81 9.64
N ILE A 204 11.97 -8.01 9.77
CA ILE A 204 12.70 -7.42 8.64
C ILE A 204 14.20 -7.52 8.91
N GLY A 205 14.95 -8.01 7.93
CA GLY A 205 16.41 -8.10 8.00
C GLY A 205 16.98 -8.94 6.86
N ASN A 206 18.22 -9.41 7.03
CA ASN A 206 18.98 -10.10 5.98
C ASN A 206 19.18 -11.59 6.27
N GLU A 207 18.66 -12.11 7.38
CA GLU A 207 18.70 -13.53 7.70
C GLU A 207 17.53 -14.26 7.04
N GLU A 208 17.79 -15.45 6.49
CA GLU A 208 16.73 -16.25 5.90
C GLU A 208 15.71 -16.75 6.92
N ARG A 209 16.18 -16.98 8.15
CA ARG A 209 15.34 -17.43 9.24
C ARG A 209 14.59 -16.23 9.81
N VAL A 210 13.28 -16.19 9.58
CA VAL A 210 12.37 -15.09 9.95
C VAL A 210 12.60 -14.56 11.36
N ASP A 211 12.70 -15.44 12.35
CA ASP A 211 12.82 -15.08 13.77
C ASP A 211 14.25 -14.69 14.23
N ARG A 212 15.23 -14.61 13.32
CA ARG A 212 16.56 -14.03 13.58
C ARG A 212 16.67 -12.56 13.16
N ASN A 213 15.67 -12.05 12.45
CA ASN A 213 15.63 -10.67 12.00
C ASN A 213 15.05 -9.73 13.06
N GLN A 214 15.16 -8.43 12.85
CA GLN A 214 14.56 -7.43 13.71
C GLN A 214 13.04 -7.48 13.59
N ARG A 215 12.33 -7.40 14.72
CA ARG A 215 10.87 -7.34 14.74
C ARG A 215 10.40 -5.94 14.29
N CYS A 216 9.43 -5.89 13.38
CA CYS A 216 8.70 -4.67 13.04
C CYS A 216 7.48 -4.51 13.96
N GLY A 217 7.56 -3.59 14.92
CA GLY A 217 6.49 -3.29 15.87
C GLY A 217 6.16 -4.44 16.83
N ASP A 218 4.98 -4.37 17.45
CA ASP A 218 4.51 -5.33 18.46
C ASP A 218 3.80 -6.55 17.86
N VAL A 219 3.11 -7.32 18.71
CA VAL A 219 2.22 -8.41 18.28
C VAL A 219 0.98 -7.81 17.62
N ILE A 220 0.69 -8.24 16.40
CA ILE A 220 -0.34 -7.61 15.56
C ILE A 220 -1.67 -8.37 15.63
N TYR A 221 -2.75 -7.60 15.72
CA TYR A 221 -4.13 -8.07 15.69
C TYR A 221 -4.88 -7.31 14.59
N ILE A 222 -5.61 -8.04 13.76
CA ILE A 222 -6.51 -7.41 12.78
C ILE A 222 -7.90 -7.32 13.42
N PRO A 223 -8.46 -6.10 13.59
CA PRO A 223 -9.80 -5.93 14.14
C PRO A 223 -10.82 -6.78 13.40
N THR A 224 -11.83 -7.28 14.11
CA THR A 224 -12.76 -8.24 13.48
C THR A 224 -13.48 -7.63 12.28
N ASN A 225 -13.83 -6.35 12.30
CA ASN A 225 -14.47 -5.67 11.17
C ASN A 225 -13.53 -5.37 9.99
N LYS A 226 -12.23 -5.66 10.08
CA LYS A 226 -11.25 -5.40 9.03
C LYS A 226 -10.69 -6.70 8.46
N ASN A 227 -10.18 -6.63 7.24
CA ASN A 227 -9.41 -7.70 6.62
C ASN A 227 -8.03 -7.24 6.18
N LYS A 228 -7.67 -5.99 6.46
CA LYS A 228 -6.36 -5.41 6.14
C LYS A 228 -5.76 -4.75 7.37
N ILE A 229 -4.43 -4.71 7.43
CA ILE A 229 -3.68 -3.87 8.36
C ILE A 229 -2.43 -3.32 7.67
N ALA A 230 -2.14 -2.04 7.87
CA ALA A 230 -0.89 -1.41 7.48
C ALA A 230 -0.05 -1.20 8.75
N THR A 231 1.21 -1.64 8.72
CA THR A 231 2.14 -1.53 9.84
C THR A 231 3.31 -0.67 9.44
N ASN A 232 3.57 0.40 10.19
CA ASN A 232 4.74 1.23 9.99
C ASN A 232 5.95 0.52 10.62
N CYS A 233 6.89 0.12 9.77
CA CYS A 233 8.13 -0.53 10.15
C CYS A 233 9.30 0.45 10.29
N ASN A 234 9.04 1.76 10.21
CA ASN A 234 9.98 2.82 10.55
C ASN A 234 11.35 2.72 9.84
N GLY A 235 11.36 2.22 8.60
CA GLY A 235 12.57 2.17 7.78
C GLY A 235 13.57 1.10 8.23
N ILE A 236 13.11 0.01 8.89
CA ILE A 236 14.00 -1.12 9.19
C ILE A 236 14.62 -1.61 7.87
N ARG A 237 15.95 -1.70 7.86
CA ARG A 237 16.69 -2.17 6.69
C ARG A 237 16.69 -3.69 6.64
N GLY A 238 16.34 -4.23 5.48
CA GLY A 238 16.41 -5.66 5.25
C GLY A 238 16.02 -6.09 3.85
N ARG A 239 16.54 -7.24 3.43
CA ARG A 239 16.14 -7.93 2.19
C ARG A 239 14.88 -8.76 2.37
N TYR A 240 14.66 -9.32 3.56
CA TYR A 240 13.56 -10.24 3.84
C TYR A 240 12.49 -9.59 4.69
N VAL A 241 11.23 -9.75 4.29
CA VAL A 241 10.06 -9.44 5.12
C VAL A 241 9.41 -10.75 5.53
N GLY A 242 9.47 -11.05 6.81
CA GLY A 242 8.96 -12.28 7.40
C GLY A 242 7.70 -12.04 8.22
N ILE A 243 6.70 -12.89 8.02
CA ILE A 243 5.50 -12.99 8.84
C ILE A 243 5.57 -14.29 9.63
N ARG A 244 5.44 -14.21 10.95
CA ARG A 244 5.44 -15.37 11.84
C ARG A 244 4.17 -15.41 12.66
N LEU A 245 3.64 -16.61 12.88
CA LEU A 245 2.43 -16.82 13.68
C LEU A 245 2.72 -17.74 14.87
N PRO A 246 3.22 -17.20 16.00
CA PRO A 246 3.62 -18.03 17.13
C PRO A 246 2.49 -18.87 17.74
N GLY A 247 2.87 -19.99 18.35
CA GLY A 247 1.98 -20.91 19.05
C GLY A 247 1.82 -22.26 18.36
N ASN A 248 1.15 -23.17 19.05
CA ASN A 248 0.89 -24.53 18.56
C ASN A 248 -0.43 -24.59 17.79
N SER A 249 -0.51 -25.53 16.84
CA SER A 249 -1.73 -25.80 16.06
C SER A 249 -2.30 -24.55 15.38
N ARG A 250 -1.42 -23.76 14.77
CA ARG A 250 -1.75 -22.55 14.03
C ARG A 250 -1.78 -22.83 12.53
N THR A 251 -2.60 -22.08 11.81
CA THR A 251 -2.61 -22.08 10.34
C THR A 251 -2.44 -20.64 9.89
N LEU A 252 -1.38 -20.38 9.12
CA LEU A 252 -1.12 -19.09 8.50
C LEU A 252 -1.86 -19.03 7.17
N SER A 253 -2.61 -17.95 6.95
CA SER A 253 -3.28 -17.67 5.68
C SER A 253 -3.24 -16.16 5.45
N ILE A 254 -2.56 -15.76 4.37
CA ILE A 254 -2.37 -14.37 3.94
C ILE A 254 -2.80 -14.29 2.48
N CYS A 255 -3.57 -13.28 2.13
CA CYS A 255 -4.05 -13.07 0.76
C CYS A 255 -3.20 -12.07 -0.02
N GLU A 256 -2.54 -11.13 0.65
CA GLU A 256 -1.50 -10.32 0.00
C GLU A 256 -0.57 -9.73 1.09
N VAL A 257 0.71 -9.58 0.72
CA VAL A 257 1.76 -8.87 1.45
C VAL A 257 2.27 -7.78 0.52
N GLU A 258 2.13 -6.54 0.96
CA GLU A 258 2.68 -5.38 0.27
C GLU A 258 3.74 -4.74 1.12
N VAL A 259 4.80 -4.29 0.48
CA VAL A 259 5.95 -3.67 1.14
C VAL A 259 6.22 -2.36 0.42
N TYR A 260 6.39 -1.30 1.19
CA TYR A 260 6.67 0.03 0.67
C TYR A 260 7.93 0.57 1.31
N GLU A 261 8.85 1.01 0.47
CA GLU A 261 10.04 1.72 0.91
C GLU A 261 9.68 3.09 1.48
N GLY A 262 10.56 3.58 2.33
CA GLY A 262 10.56 4.97 2.71
C GLY A 262 11.81 5.25 3.51
N THR A 263 12.39 6.41 3.26
CA THR A 263 13.37 6.96 4.20
C THR A 263 12.63 7.27 5.50
N VAL A 264 13.34 7.12 6.63
CA VAL A 264 12.82 7.61 7.89
C VAL A 264 12.68 9.13 7.73
N THR A 265 11.48 9.60 7.40
CA THR A 265 11.17 11.01 7.54
C THR A 265 11.51 11.36 8.98
N ARG A 266 12.36 12.37 9.18
CA ARG A 266 12.87 12.86 10.47
C ARG A 266 11.80 13.23 11.51
N LYS A 267 10.52 12.97 11.22
CA LYS A 267 9.41 12.93 12.15
C LYS A 267 9.32 11.53 12.75
N ARG A 268 10.07 11.26 13.82
CA ARG A 268 9.62 10.25 14.78
C ARG A 268 8.52 10.86 15.63
N THR A 269 7.37 10.20 15.62
CA THR A 269 6.54 10.04 16.80
C THR A 269 6.54 8.55 17.06
N SER A 270 7.47 8.03 17.86
CA SER A 270 7.31 6.66 18.34
C SER A 270 6.25 6.68 19.43
N GLU A 271 5.03 6.29 19.05
CA GLU A 271 3.90 6.16 19.95
C GLU A 271 4.10 4.93 20.84
N VAL A 272 4.48 5.13 22.11
CA VAL A 272 4.25 4.10 23.13
C VAL A 272 2.77 4.20 23.50
N ARG A 273 1.93 3.41 22.84
CA ARG A 273 0.48 3.38 23.07
C ARG A 273 0.19 2.66 24.39
N SER A 274 -0.27 3.39 25.40
CA SER A 274 -0.87 2.79 26.60
C SER A 274 -2.37 3.03 26.58
N THR A 275 -3.16 1.94 26.59
CA THR A 275 -4.60 2.04 26.86
C THR A 275 -4.81 2.20 28.36
N GLU A 276 -5.18 3.39 28.81
CA GLU A 276 -5.40 3.66 30.25
C GLU A 276 -6.89 3.65 30.67
N GLY A 277 -7.86 3.48 29.75
CA GLY A 277 -9.27 3.55 30.12
C GLY A 277 -10.25 2.86 29.16
N GLN A 278 -11.44 2.53 29.67
CA GLN A 278 -12.51 1.83 28.94
C GLN A 278 -13.55 2.76 28.29
N ASP A 279 -13.48 4.08 28.45
CA ASP A 279 -14.47 5.03 27.94
C ASP A 279 -13.83 6.43 27.72
N CYS A 280 -14.28 7.21 26.74
CA CYS A 280 -13.72 8.53 26.41
C CYS A 280 -14.20 9.66 27.34
N GLU A 281 -14.79 9.31 28.49
CA GLU A 281 -15.38 10.25 29.45
C GLU A 281 -16.28 11.29 28.77
N GLU A 282 -15.88 12.57 28.77
CA GLU A 282 -16.60 13.71 28.17
C GLU A 282 -16.17 14.05 26.73
N HIS A 283 -15.14 13.38 26.21
CA HIS A 283 -14.55 13.66 24.90
C HIS A 283 -15.28 12.95 23.76
N GLN A 284 -15.47 13.65 22.64
CA GLN A 284 -16.04 13.10 21.42
C GLN A 284 -14.97 12.36 20.61
N ALA A 285 -15.40 11.46 19.71
CA ALA A 285 -14.49 10.74 18.83
C ALA A 285 -13.66 11.73 17.98
N GLY A 286 -12.33 11.61 18.07
CA GLY A 286 -11.38 12.51 17.40
C GLY A 286 -10.89 13.69 18.26
N ASP A 287 -11.47 13.91 19.44
CA ASP A 287 -10.92 14.89 20.38
C ASP A 287 -9.54 14.45 20.85
N THR A 288 -8.66 15.43 21.06
CA THR A 288 -7.28 15.23 21.54
C THR A 288 -7.00 16.13 22.73
N TRP A 289 -6.26 15.63 23.70
CA TRP A 289 -5.94 16.33 24.94
C TRP A 289 -4.63 15.81 25.54
N LEU A 290 -4.12 16.44 26.61
CA LEU A 290 -3.02 15.89 27.39
C LEU A 290 -3.57 14.96 28.48
N SER A 291 -2.85 13.89 28.80
CA SER A 291 -3.13 13.07 29.97
C SER A 291 -3.16 13.90 31.27
N ASP A 292 -3.79 13.36 32.31
CA ASP A 292 -3.91 14.05 33.61
C ASP A 292 -2.56 14.44 34.24
N ASP A 293 -1.51 13.65 33.97
CA ASP A 293 -0.14 13.94 34.38
C ASP A 293 0.58 14.95 33.47
N GLY A 294 -0.02 15.29 32.32
CA GLY A 294 0.52 16.20 31.32
C GLY A 294 1.65 15.61 30.47
N GLU A 295 1.97 14.33 30.61
CA GLU A 295 3.15 13.72 29.96
C GLU A 295 2.84 13.10 28.58
N LYS A 296 1.57 12.80 28.28
CA LYS A 296 1.15 12.09 27.06
C LYS A 296 0.11 12.89 26.28
N ASN A 297 0.09 12.68 24.98
CA ASN A 297 -1.03 13.09 24.14
C ASN A 297 -2.08 11.97 24.16
N CYS A 298 -3.34 12.32 24.37
CA CYS A 298 -4.47 11.41 24.38
C CYS A 298 -5.42 11.73 23.22
N ILE A 299 -6.08 10.69 22.71
CA ILE A 299 -7.11 10.79 21.68
C ILE A 299 -8.26 9.85 22.01
N CYS A 300 -9.50 10.28 21.70
CA CYS A 300 -10.66 9.41 21.75
C CYS A 300 -10.82 8.64 20.42
N GLU A 301 -10.45 7.37 20.41
CA GLU A 301 -10.62 6.47 19.28
C GLU A 301 -11.63 5.36 19.60
N MET A 302 -12.69 5.25 18.80
CA MET A 302 -13.71 4.19 18.94
C MET A 302 -14.30 4.10 20.37
N ASN A 303 -14.51 5.25 21.02
CA ASN A 303 -15.00 5.34 22.39
C ASN A 303 -14.02 4.77 23.45
N GLN A 304 -12.72 4.77 23.12
CA GLN A 304 -11.64 4.42 24.03
C GLN A 304 -10.59 5.53 24.05
N THR A 305 -10.11 5.86 25.24
CA THR A 305 -8.98 6.77 25.42
C THR A 305 -7.68 6.06 25.09
N VAL A 306 -6.97 6.58 24.10
CA VAL A 306 -5.64 6.11 23.69
C VAL A 306 -4.65 7.23 23.97
N CYS A 307 -3.72 7.00 24.91
CA CYS A 307 -2.66 7.96 25.21
C CYS A 307 -1.31 7.43 24.70
N TYR A 308 -0.48 8.35 24.21
CA TYR A 308 0.83 8.07 23.66
C TYR A 308 1.84 9.14 24.07
N GLU A 309 3.05 8.70 24.39
CA GLU A 309 4.20 9.58 24.62
C GLU A 309 4.78 10.06 23.29
N VAL A 310 5.19 11.33 23.25
CA VAL A 310 5.83 11.91 22.06
C VAL A 310 7.34 11.88 22.24
N ILE A 311 7.99 11.00 21.50
CA ILE A 311 9.45 10.85 21.49
C ILE A 311 9.97 11.38 20.15
N CYS A 312 10.89 12.35 20.23
CA CYS A 312 11.46 13.02 19.06
C CYS A 312 12.93 12.61 18.82
N GLY A 313 13.38 12.67 17.58
CA GLY A 313 14.75 12.26 17.20
C GLY A 313 14.91 10.75 17.01
N GLU A 314 16.13 10.30 16.66
CA GLU A 314 16.46 8.91 16.34
C GLU A 314 16.63 7.97 17.56
N SER A 315 16.59 8.51 18.76
CA SER A 315 16.81 7.79 20.02
C SER A 315 16.08 8.43 21.20
N GLY A 316 15.22 9.43 20.95
CA GLY A 316 14.61 10.24 22.01
C GLY A 316 15.51 11.38 22.51
N GLU A 317 16.54 11.73 21.73
CA GLU A 317 17.47 12.82 22.06
C GLU A 317 16.83 14.19 21.94
N ASP A 318 15.86 14.35 21.03
CA ASP A 318 15.16 15.60 20.85
C ASP A 318 14.01 15.71 21.85
N LYS A 319 13.89 16.89 22.46
CA LYS A 319 12.80 17.16 23.38
C LYS A 319 11.55 17.58 22.62
N PRO A 320 10.39 16.94 22.84
CA PRO A 320 9.12 17.45 22.33
C PRO A 320 8.83 18.83 22.96
N PHE A 321 8.05 19.64 22.24
CA PHE A 321 7.56 20.92 22.71
C PHE A 321 6.05 20.97 22.67
N LEU A 322 5.43 21.82 23.50
CA LEU A 322 3.98 21.99 23.48
C LEU A 322 3.57 22.87 22.30
N GLY A 323 2.81 22.30 21.37
CA GLY A 323 2.27 22.96 20.19
C GLY A 323 1.23 24.03 20.53
N LYS A 324 0.84 24.81 19.52
CA LYS A 324 -0.20 25.86 19.69
C LYS A 324 -1.59 25.27 19.96
N ASP A 325 -1.78 24.01 19.61
CA ASP A 325 -2.93 23.17 19.91
C ASP A 325 -2.91 22.59 21.33
N GLY A 326 -1.85 22.82 22.09
CA GLY A 326 -1.71 22.31 23.46
C GLY A 326 -1.32 20.83 23.53
N LEU A 327 -0.73 20.27 22.47
CA LEU A 327 -0.25 18.89 22.42
C LEU A 327 1.26 18.82 22.26
N TRP A 328 1.89 17.77 22.78
CA TRP A 328 3.31 17.52 22.55
C TRP A 328 3.57 17.28 21.06
N THR A 329 4.55 17.99 20.53
CA THR A 329 4.91 17.99 19.10
C THR A 329 6.43 17.98 18.97
N CYS A 330 6.95 17.33 17.92
CA CYS A 330 8.39 17.35 17.65
C CYS A 330 8.81 18.61 16.91
N PRO A 331 9.98 19.21 17.26
CA PRO A 331 10.55 20.33 16.51
C PRO A 331 10.56 20.02 15.03
N GLU A 332 10.16 20.98 14.19
CA GLU A 332 10.36 20.81 12.76
C GLU A 332 11.88 20.72 12.52
N PRO A 333 12.36 19.71 11.76
CA PRO A 333 13.76 19.70 11.37
C PRO A 333 14.03 21.02 10.63
N ALA A 334 15.20 21.62 10.90
CA ALA A 334 15.68 22.71 10.06
C ALA A 334 15.55 22.25 8.59
N ALA A 335 15.02 23.12 7.74
CA ALA A 335 15.04 22.88 6.30
C ALA A 335 16.52 22.82 5.89
N GLU A 336 17.09 21.62 5.92
CA GLU A 336 18.31 21.34 5.20
C GLU A 336 17.92 21.47 3.74
N GLU A 337 18.59 22.38 3.04
CA GLU A 337 18.69 22.32 1.59
C GLU A 337 19.01 20.86 1.25
N GLU A 338 18.19 20.23 0.42
CA GLU A 338 18.50 18.92 -0.13
C GLU A 338 19.82 19.07 -0.90
N GLU A 339 20.96 18.85 -0.23
CA GLU A 339 22.13 18.34 -0.92
C GLU A 339 21.69 17.02 -1.52
N SER A 340 21.68 16.99 -2.85
CA SER A 340 21.41 15.83 -3.67
C SER A 340 22.44 14.74 -3.37
N GLY A 341 22.25 14.03 -2.27
CA GLY A 341 22.90 12.79 -1.93
C GLY A 341 22.30 11.70 -2.80
N THR A 342 23.06 11.31 -3.81
CA THR A 342 22.82 10.25 -4.77
C THR A 342 22.21 9.00 -4.12
N VAL A 343 20.92 8.78 -4.38
CA VAL A 343 20.28 7.48 -4.22
C VAL A 343 20.77 6.58 -5.35
N THR A 344 21.82 5.80 -5.08
CA THR A 344 22.30 4.75 -5.98
C THR A 344 21.32 3.57 -5.93
N GLY A 345 20.33 3.61 -6.82
CA GLY A 345 19.33 2.57 -7.03
C GLY A 345 18.68 2.74 -8.40
N LYS A 346 19.43 2.32 -9.44
CA LYS A 346 19.07 2.15 -10.86
C LYS A 346 17.71 2.73 -11.31
N ARG A 347 17.76 3.87 -12.03
CA ARG A 347 16.66 4.41 -12.83
C ARG A 347 16.65 3.76 -14.22
N THR A 348 15.63 2.95 -14.50
CA THR A 348 15.08 2.79 -15.85
C THR A 348 13.75 3.52 -15.84
N SER A 349 13.70 4.74 -16.38
CA SER A 349 12.41 5.40 -16.59
C SER A 349 11.84 4.87 -17.89
N GLU A 350 10.95 3.89 -17.81
CA GLU A 350 10.23 3.36 -18.96
C GLU A 350 9.17 4.38 -19.40
N VAL A 351 9.27 4.88 -20.63
CA VAL A 351 8.17 5.66 -21.22
C VAL A 351 7.28 4.68 -21.97
N ARG A 352 6.14 4.33 -21.34
CA ARG A 352 5.14 3.43 -21.92
C ARG A 352 4.58 4.04 -23.21
N GLY A 353 4.83 3.40 -24.34
CA GLY A 353 4.45 3.86 -25.67
C GLY A 353 3.47 2.90 -26.34
N THR A 354 2.27 3.42 -26.66
CA THR A 354 1.14 2.82 -27.40
C THR A 354 0.58 1.48 -26.88
N GLU A 355 -0.70 1.50 -26.48
CA GLU A 355 -1.54 0.34 -26.20
C GLU A 355 -2.31 -0.09 -27.47
N GLY A 356 -2.43 -1.40 -27.75
CA GLY A 356 -3.57 -1.88 -28.53
C GLY A 356 -3.38 -3.00 -29.57
N GLN A 357 -2.43 -3.93 -29.44
CA GLN A 357 -2.41 -5.14 -30.28
C GLN A 357 -2.39 -6.43 -29.46
N ASP A 358 -3.02 -7.48 -30.00
CA ASP A 358 -2.95 -8.85 -29.51
C ASP A 358 -1.49 -9.33 -29.56
N CYS A 359 -1.07 -10.15 -28.59
CA CYS A 359 0.32 -10.62 -28.48
C CYS A 359 0.78 -11.53 -29.63
N GLY A 360 -0.13 -11.87 -30.55
CA GLY A 360 0.18 -12.70 -31.71
C GLY A 360 0.60 -14.11 -31.28
N GLU A 361 1.84 -14.49 -31.57
CA GLU A 361 2.42 -15.79 -31.19
C GLU A 361 3.07 -15.79 -29.78
N HIS A 362 3.18 -14.63 -29.13
CA HIS A 362 3.85 -14.46 -27.83
C HIS A 362 2.92 -14.81 -26.66
N GLN A 363 3.47 -15.51 -25.67
CA GLN A 363 2.78 -15.84 -24.41
C GLN A 363 2.94 -14.73 -23.38
N ALA A 364 2.07 -14.71 -22.37
CA ALA A 364 2.15 -13.74 -21.28
C ALA A 364 3.52 -13.80 -20.58
N GLY A 365 4.20 -12.66 -20.51
CA GLY A 365 5.56 -12.52 -19.97
C GLY A 365 6.68 -12.63 -21.00
N ASP A 366 6.40 -12.99 -22.25
CA ASP A 366 7.40 -12.92 -23.32
C ASP A 366 7.80 -11.46 -23.61
N THR A 367 9.08 -11.24 -23.91
CA THR A 367 9.65 -9.93 -24.23
C THR A 367 10.38 -9.96 -25.57
N TRP A 368 10.25 -8.91 -26.37
CA TRP A 368 10.88 -8.79 -27.69
C TRP A 368 11.13 -7.32 -28.06
N LEU A 369 11.83 -7.04 -29.16
CA LEU A 369 11.93 -5.69 -29.71
C LEU A 369 10.75 -5.39 -30.62
N SER A 370 10.25 -4.15 -30.61
CA SER A 370 9.26 -3.67 -31.58
C SER A 370 9.72 -3.88 -33.02
N ASP A 371 8.78 -3.90 -33.97
CA ASP A 371 9.07 -4.10 -35.40
C ASP A 371 10.05 -3.07 -35.99
N ASP A 372 10.08 -1.86 -35.43
CA ASP A 372 11.03 -0.79 -35.78
C ASP A 372 12.39 -0.91 -35.05
N GLY A 373 12.50 -1.82 -34.08
CA GLY A 373 13.70 -2.09 -33.28
C GLY A 373 14.00 -1.05 -32.20
N GLU A 374 13.11 -0.05 -32.00
CA GLU A 374 13.38 1.09 -31.13
C GLU A 374 12.92 0.89 -29.67
N LYS A 375 12.04 -0.08 -29.40
CA LYS A 375 11.40 -0.29 -28.10
C LYS A 375 11.51 -1.72 -27.63
N ASN A 376 11.52 -1.90 -26.32
CA ASN A 376 11.29 -3.21 -25.70
C ASN A 376 9.77 -3.41 -25.59
N CYS A 377 9.28 -4.58 -25.94
CA CYS A 377 7.89 -4.97 -25.87
C CYS A 377 7.73 -6.17 -24.93
N ILE A 378 6.59 -6.25 -24.27
CA ILE A 378 6.19 -7.34 -23.39
C ILE A 378 4.72 -7.69 -23.64
N CYS A 379 4.38 -8.98 -23.54
CA CYS A 379 2.99 -9.41 -23.53
C CYS A 379 2.42 -9.38 -22.10
N GLU A 380 1.60 -8.37 -21.81
CA GLU A 380 0.90 -8.18 -20.54
C GLU A 380 -0.60 -8.38 -20.73
N MET A 381 -1.22 -9.30 -19.98
CA MET A 381 -2.67 -9.57 -20.06
C MET A 381 -3.18 -9.80 -21.49
N ASN A 382 -2.39 -10.49 -22.33
CA ASN A 382 -2.67 -10.76 -23.74
C ASN A 382 -2.74 -9.49 -24.62
N GLN A 383 -2.06 -8.43 -24.19
CA GLN A 383 -1.83 -7.22 -24.95
C GLN A 383 -0.32 -6.92 -25.05
N THR A 384 0.11 -6.51 -26.23
CA THR A 384 1.46 -6.02 -26.46
C THR A 384 1.60 -4.63 -25.84
N VAL A 385 2.58 -4.49 -24.94
CA VAL A 385 2.96 -3.22 -24.31
C VAL A 385 4.42 -2.96 -24.67
N CYS A 386 4.69 -1.84 -25.34
CA CYS A 386 6.06 -1.45 -25.68
C CYS A 386 6.49 -0.21 -24.89
N TYR A 387 7.77 -0.14 -24.53
CA TYR A 387 8.36 0.95 -23.79
C TYR A 387 9.74 1.31 -24.35
N GLU A 388 10.03 2.60 -24.32
CA GLU A 388 11.35 3.12 -24.63
C GLU A 388 12.23 3.08 -23.37
N VAL A 389 13.47 2.63 -23.53
CA VAL A 389 14.44 2.55 -22.43
C VAL A 389 15.20 3.86 -22.35
N ILE A 390 14.95 4.62 -21.28
CA ILE A 390 15.67 5.86 -20.99
C ILE A 390 16.59 5.61 -19.79
N CYS A 391 17.87 5.91 -19.98
CA CYS A 391 18.93 5.67 -18.99
C CYS A 391 19.40 6.98 -18.37
N GLY A 392 19.61 6.97 -17.06
CA GLY A 392 19.98 8.16 -16.29
C GLY A 392 18.76 8.92 -15.76
N GLU A 393 19.01 10.04 -15.10
CA GLU A 393 17.99 10.86 -14.46
C GLU A 393 17.17 11.70 -15.44
N SER A 394 17.75 12.00 -16.60
CA SER A 394 17.20 12.85 -17.65
C SER A 394 17.37 12.29 -19.06
N GLY A 395 17.77 11.02 -19.20
CA GLY A 395 18.03 10.39 -20.51
C GLY A 395 19.40 10.71 -21.09
N GLU A 396 20.35 11.14 -20.25
CA GLU A 396 21.72 11.45 -20.63
C GLU A 396 22.52 10.21 -21.08
N ASP A 397 22.21 9.04 -20.52
CA ASP A 397 22.89 7.80 -20.86
C ASP A 397 22.22 7.12 -22.04
N LYS A 398 23.03 6.58 -22.95
CA LYS A 398 22.52 5.81 -24.08
C LYS A 398 22.29 4.35 -23.67
N PRO A 399 21.09 3.79 -23.87
CA PRO A 399 20.87 2.36 -23.71
C PRO A 399 21.70 1.57 -24.73
N PHE A 400 22.04 0.34 -24.38
CA PHE A 400 22.73 -0.60 -25.26
C PHE A 400 21.93 -1.91 -25.37
N LEU A 401 22.18 -2.68 -26.42
CA LEU A 401 21.50 -3.96 -26.61
C LEU A 401 22.17 -5.05 -25.73
N GLY A 402 21.40 -5.59 -24.79
CA GLY A 402 21.81 -6.67 -23.90
C GLY A 402 22.02 -8.00 -24.63
N LYS A 403 22.58 -8.98 -23.91
CA LYS A 403 22.81 -10.34 -24.47
C LYS A 403 21.51 -11.12 -24.71
N ASP A 404 20.44 -10.69 -24.05
CA ASP A 404 19.05 -11.12 -24.22
C ASP A 404 18.36 -10.48 -25.43
N GLY A 405 19.02 -9.53 -26.10
CA GLY A 405 18.49 -8.85 -27.28
C GLY A 405 17.50 -7.73 -26.97
N LEU A 406 17.51 -7.18 -25.75
CA LEU A 406 16.69 -6.06 -25.32
C LEU A 406 17.53 -4.82 -24.99
N TRP A 407 16.96 -3.63 -25.15
CA TRP A 407 17.60 -2.39 -24.71
C TRP A 407 17.75 -2.38 -23.19
N THR A 408 18.96 -2.09 -22.72
CA THR A 408 19.36 -2.12 -21.30
C THR A 408 20.24 -0.92 -20.98
N CYS A 409 20.18 -0.41 -19.74
CA CYS A 409 21.03 0.70 -19.31
C CYS A 409 22.42 0.23 -18.85
N PRO A 410 23.49 0.99 -19.20
CA PRO A 410 24.84 0.70 -18.69
C PRO A 410 24.86 0.75 -17.15
N GLU A 411 25.63 -0.15 -16.53
CA GLU A 411 25.83 -0.08 -15.08
C GLU A 411 26.72 1.12 -14.73
N PRO A 412 26.43 1.85 -13.63
CA PRO A 412 27.30 2.94 -13.21
C PRO A 412 28.70 2.40 -12.90
N ALA A 413 29.72 3.09 -13.40
CA ALA A 413 31.10 2.77 -13.06
C ALA A 413 31.27 2.85 -11.54
N ALA A 414 31.78 1.79 -10.93
CA ALA A 414 32.17 1.83 -9.53
C ALA A 414 33.25 2.90 -9.38
N GLU A 415 33.03 3.89 -8.53
CA GLU A 415 34.05 4.85 -8.16
C GLU A 415 35.19 4.06 -7.48
N GLU A 416 36.34 3.97 -8.15
CA GLU A 416 37.57 3.52 -7.51
C GLU A 416 37.97 4.60 -6.49
N GLU A 417 37.86 4.29 -5.20
CA GLU A 417 38.46 5.13 -4.16
C GLU A 417 39.99 5.13 -4.37
N GLU A 418 40.52 6.23 -4.92
CA GLU A 418 41.95 6.54 -4.87
C GLU A 418 42.32 6.79 -3.41
N SER A 419 43.05 5.85 -2.81
CA SER A 419 43.70 6.01 -1.52
C SER A 419 44.94 6.89 -1.66
N ASP A 420 44.90 8.11 -1.12
CA ASP A 420 46.09 8.94 -0.84
C ASP A 420 46.80 8.49 0.46
#